data_AF-A0A2Z2HTK5-F1
#
_entry.id   AF-A0A2Z2HTK5-F1
#
_cell.length_a   1.000
_cell.length_b   1.000
_cell.length_c   1.000
_cell.angle_alpha   90.00
_cell.angle_beta   90.00
_cell.angle_gamma   90.00
#
_symmetry.space_group_name_H-M   'P 1'
#
loop_
_entity.id
_entity.type
_entity.pdbx_description
1 polymer ?
#
loop_
_entity_poly.entity_id
_entity_poly.type
_entity_poly.pdbx_seq_one_letter_code
_entity_poly.pdbx_strand_id
1 'polypeptide(L)'
;MVRVTTSETTSDGLSLFDSPFNIASTIVGVIALVAAPVFLWTGYQDSTLPVVGTELNILNGSIGFMLLALVAVTAFVMAAFMESGFGR
;
A
#
# COMPACT_ATOMS: atom_id res chain seq x y z
N MET A 1 40.91 -2.00 -22.23
CA MET A 1 39.45 -1.88 -22.45
C MET A 1 38.81 -1.67 -21.09
N VAL A 2 38.37 -0.46 -20.78
CA VAL A 2 37.57 -0.18 -19.58
C VAL A 2 36.13 -0.51 -19.91
N ARG A 3 35.52 -1.45 -19.18
CA ARG A 3 34.10 -1.77 -19.33
C ARG A 3 33.32 -0.62 -18.71
N VAL A 4 32.85 0.30 -19.55
CA VAL A 4 31.88 1.31 -19.14
C VAL A 4 30.57 0.56 -18.93
N THR A 5 30.19 0.34 -17.67
CA THR A 5 28.86 -0.11 -17.33
C THR A 5 27.92 1.05 -17.63
N THR A 6 27.26 1.02 -18.78
CA THR A 6 26.11 1.90 -19.04
C THR A 6 25.00 1.41 -18.13
N SER A 7 24.85 2.04 -16.96
CA SER A 7 23.61 1.95 -16.22
C SER A 7 22.54 2.59 -17.10
N GLU A 8 21.79 1.76 -17.82
CA GLU A 8 20.59 2.23 -18.49
C GLU A 8 19.59 2.58 -17.39
N THR A 9 19.62 3.84 -16.94
CA THR A 9 18.48 4.45 -16.24
C THR A 9 17.38 4.58 -17.29
N THR A 10 16.67 3.48 -17.53
CA THR A 10 15.45 3.49 -18.33
C THR A 10 14.45 4.31 -17.53
N SER A 11 14.29 5.57 -17.92
CA SER A 11 13.34 6.51 -17.34
C SER A 11 11.93 6.25 -17.88
N ASP A 12 11.53 4.98 -18.01
CA ASP A 12 10.14 4.64 -18.33
C ASP A 12 9.32 4.69 -17.05
N GLY A 13 8.20 5.42 -17.13
CA GLY A 13 7.42 5.86 -15.98
C GLY A 13 6.94 4.74 -15.05
N LEU A 14 6.61 5.13 -13.82
CA LEU A 14 5.99 4.33 -12.74
C LEU A 14 6.10 2.82 -12.95
N SER A 15 7.19 2.24 -12.45
CA SER A 15 7.50 0.81 -12.47
C SER A 15 6.63 0.00 -11.48
N LEU A 16 5.33 0.27 -11.42
CA LEU A 16 4.37 -0.35 -10.49
C LEU A 16 4.25 -1.88 -10.68
N PHE A 17 4.54 -2.39 -11.88
CA PHE A 17 4.32 -3.80 -12.25
C PHE A 17 5.57 -4.53 -12.75
N ASP A 18 6.74 -3.91 -12.63
CA ASP A 18 7.97 -4.39 -13.27
C ASP A 18 8.72 -5.43 -12.41
N SER A 19 8.43 -5.42 -11.10
CA SER A 19 9.06 -6.31 -10.13
C SER A 19 8.05 -6.96 -9.19
N PRO A 20 8.28 -8.21 -8.75
CA PRO A 20 7.43 -8.86 -7.74
C PRO A 20 7.25 -8.03 -6.47
N PHE A 21 8.25 -7.22 -6.09
CA PHE A 21 8.14 -6.32 -4.93
C PHE A 21 7.14 -5.18 -5.19
N ASN A 22 7.22 -4.52 -6.36
CA ASN A 22 6.32 -3.43 -6.73
C ASN A 22 4.88 -3.93 -6.94
N ILE A 23 4.72 -5.14 -7.48
CA ILE A 23 3.42 -5.80 -7.59
C ILE A 23 2.84 -6.09 -6.19
N ALA A 24 3.63 -6.67 -5.29
CA ALA A 24 3.18 -6.97 -3.93
C ALA A 24 2.82 -5.71 -3.15
N SER A 25 3.62 -4.64 -3.23
CA SER A 25 3.33 -3.37 -2.55
C SER A 25 2.10 -2.68 -3.14
N THR A 26 1.90 -2.73 -4.46
CA THR A 26 0.68 -2.24 -5.12
C THR A 26 -0.55 -2.98 -4.61
N ILE A 27 -0.51 -4.32 -4.54
CA ILE A 27 -1.63 -5.15 -4.05
C ILE A 27 -1.94 -4.79 -2.59
N VAL A 28 -0.92 -4.70 -1.72
CA VAL A 28 -1.11 -4.31 -0.32
C VAL A 28 -1.71 -2.91 -0.22
N GLY A 29 -1.24 -1.96 -1.03
CA GLY A 29 -1.76 -0.60 -1.08
C GLY A 29 -3.24 -0.57 -1.46
N VAL A 30 -3.65 -1.33 -2.48
CA VAL A 30 -5.06 -1.43 -2.92
C VAL A 30 -5.92 -2.05 -1.83
N ILE A 31 -5.47 -3.14 -1.21
CA ILE A 31 -6.21 -3.80 -0.12
C ILE A 31 -6.38 -2.84 1.05
N ALA A 32 -5.32 -2.14 1.44
CA ALA A 32 -5.38 -1.17 2.54
C ALA A 32 -6.31 0.01 2.22
N LEU A 33 -6.32 0.49 0.98
CA LEU A 33 -7.20 1.56 0.52
C LEU A 33 -8.68 1.12 0.57
N VAL A 34 -8.98 -0.12 0.19
CA VAL A 34 -10.34 -0.67 0.27
C VAL A 34 -10.74 -0.96 1.72
N ALA A 35 -9.82 -1.43 2.56
CA ALA A 35 -10.09 -1.74 3.95
C ALA A 35 -10.31 -0.47 4.79
N ALA A 36 -9.62 0.64 4.49
CA ALA A 36 -9.75 1.89 5.23
C ALA A 36 -11.22 2.39 5.36
N PRO A 37 -12.00 2.58 4.28
CA PRO A 37 -13.38 3.01 4.38
C PRO A 37 -14.28 1.97 5.07
N VAL A 38 -13.94 0.68 5.05
CA VAL A 38 -14.67 -0.34 5.82
C VAL A 38 -14.53 -0.08 7.32
N PHE A 39 -13.32 0.20 7.81
CA PHE A 39 -13.10 0.55 9.22
C PHE A 39 -13.82 1.84 9.63
N LEU A 40 -13.81 2.84 8.75
CA LEU A 40 -14.53 4.09 8.98
C LEU A 40 -16.05 3.87 9.03
N TRP A 41 -16.58 3.07 8.10
CA TRP A 41 -18.00 2.74 8.02
C TRP A 41 -18.47 1.92 9.23
N THR A 42 -17.74 0.87 9.61
CA THR A 42 -18.07 0.04 10.78
C THR A 42 -18.01 0.84 12.07
N GLY A 43 -17.05 1.76 12.20
CA GLY A 43 -16.97 2.66 13.35
C GLY A 43 -18.06 3.74 13.36
N TYR A 44 -18.51 4.20 12.20
CA TYR A 44 -19.65 5.14 12.12
C TYR A 44 -20.96 4.50 12.56
N GLN A 45 -21.12 3.19 12.33
CA GLN A 45 -22.31 2.45 12.71
C GLN A 45 -22.28 1.92 14.16
N ASP A 46 -21.25 2.26 14.95
CA ASP A 46 -20.99 1.66 16.27
C ASP A 46 -21.13 0.13 16.24
N SER A 47 -20.67 -0.48 15.14
CA SER A 47 -20.92 -1.88 14.82
C SER A 47 -19.69 -2.74 15.06
N THR A 48 -19.87 -4.06 15.04
CA THR A 48 -18.76 -5.00 15.22
C THR A 48 -18.04 -5.25 13.89
N LEU A 49 -16.71 -5.38 13.94
CA LEU A 49 -15.92 -5.85 12.80
C LEU A 49 -16.37 -7.27 12.44
N PRO A 50 -16.87 -7.53 11.22
CA PRO A 50 -17.38 -8.86 10.86
C PRO A 50 -16.30 -9.96 10.89
N VAL A 51 -15.02 -9.60 10.80
CA VAL A 51 -13.89 -10.56 10.81
C VAL A 51 -13.30 -10.76 12.21
N VAL A 52 -13.35 -9.74 13.08
CA VAL A 52 -12.61 -9.73 14.37
C VAL A 52 -13.57 -9.73 15.58
N GLY A 53 -14.85 -9.44 15.37
CA GLY A 53 -15.87 -9.41 16.43
C GLY A 53 -15.72 -8.27 17.44
N THR A 54 -14.74 -7.38 17.25
CA THR A 54 -14.52 -6.24 18.14
C THR A 54 -15.50 -5.11 17.82
N GLU A 55 -16.12 -4.56 18.87
CA GLU A 55 -16.95 -3.36 18.77
C GLU A 55 -16.09 -2.15 18.36
N LEU A 56 -16.45 -1.51 17.25
CA LEU A 56 -15.81 -0.29 16.80
C LEU A 56 -16.72 0.89 17.09
N ASN A 57 -16.29 1.75 18.01
CA ASN A 57 -16.82 3.11 18.12
C ASN A 57 -16.14 4.01 17.07
N ILE A 58 -16.72 5.17 16.76
CA ILE A 58 -16.23 6.14 15.78
C ILE A 58 -14.77 6.58 16.02
N LEU A 59 -14.34 6.63 17.28
CA LEU A 59 -12.94 6.86 17.66
C LEU A 59 -12.02 5.74 17.13
N ASN A 60 -12.34 4.48 17.41
CA ASN A 60 -11.52 3.36 16.94
C ASN A 60 -11.62 3.17 15.43
N GLY A 61 -12.79 3.42 14.82
CA GLY A 61 -12.98 3.37 13.37
C GLY A 61 -12.15 4.42 12.64
N SER A 62 -12.09 5.64 13.17
CA SER A 62 -11.26 6.71 12.61
C SER A 62 -9.75 6.46 12.79
N ILE A 63 -9.33 5.90 13.93
CA ILE A 63 -7.94 5.47 14.15
C ILE A 63 -7.56 4.36 13.16
N GLY A 64 -8.42 3.34 12.98
CA GLY A 64 -8.21 2.26 12.01
C GLY A 64 -8.15 2.77 10.58
N PHE A 65 -9.02 3.71 10.21
CA PHE A 65 -8.98 4.39 8.93
C PHE A 65 -7.66 5.14 8.71
N MET A 66 -7.21 5.94 9.68
CA MET A 66 -5.95 6.68 9.57
C MET A 66 -4.74 5.77 9.39
N LEU A 67 -4.68 4.66 10.13
CA LEU A 67 -3.58 3.69 10.01
C LEU A 67 -3.59 2.98 8.65
N LEU A 68 -4.75 2.51 8.19
CA LEU A 68 -4.85 1.86 6.88
C LEU A 68 -4.61 2.83 5.73
N ALA A 69 -5.08 4.08 5.84
CA ALA A 69 -4.79 5.12 4.87
C ALA A 69 -3.29 5.42 4.81
N LEU A 70 -2.61 5.50 5.96
CA LEU A 70 -1.17 5.67 6.01
C LEU A 70 -0.45 4.50 5.31
N VAL A 71 -0.82 3.26 5.64
CA VAL A 71 -0.25 2.07 5.01
C VAL A 71 -0.51 2.05 3.51
N ALA A 72 -1.71 2.44 3.06
CA ALA A 72 -2.05 2.51 1.65
C ALA A 72 -1.15 3.51 0.91
N VAL A 73 -0.97 4.71 1.46
CA VAL A 73 -0.10 5.74 0.89
C VAL A 73 1.36 5.29 0.90
N THR A 74 1.86 4.75 2.00
CA THR A 74 3.25 4.25 2.09
C THR A 74 3.50 3.11 1.11
N ALA A 75 2.57 2.15 1.00
CA ALA A 75 2.68 1.04 0.05
C ALA A 75 2.63 1.53 -1.40
N PHE A 76 1.79 2.52 -1.70
CA PHE A 76 1.75 3.15 -3.01
C PHE A 76 3.04 3.92 -3.33
N VAL A 77 3.60 4.66 -2.37
CA VAL A 77 4.88 5.36 -2.54
C VAL A 77 6.02 4.35 -2.75
N MET A 78 6.04 3.25 -1.99
CA MET A 78 7.01 2.17 -2.22
C MET A 78 6.83 1.57 -3.63
N ALA A 79 5.60 1.29 -4.05
CA ALA A 79 5.33 0.76 -5.38
C ALA A 79 5.75 1.72 -6.52
N ALA A 80 5.56 3.03 -6.32
CA ALA A 80 5.81 4.03 -7.35
C ALA A 80 7.28 4.49 -7.42
N PHE A 81 8.00 4.47 -6.29
CA PHE A 81 9.33 5.09 -6.18
C PHE A 81 10.44 4.15 -5.69
N MET A 82 10.15 2.93 -5.21
CA MET A 82 11.22 1.95 -5.03
C MET A 82 11.56 1.32 -6.39
N GLU A 83 12.74 1.67 -6.88
CA GLU A 83 13.47 0.85 -7.84
C GLU A 83 13.54 -0.58 -7.29
N SER A 84 13.23 -1.58 -8.12
CA SER A 84 13.31 -2.96 -7.67
C SER A 84 14.76 -3.35 -7.40
N GLY A 85 15.15 -3.35 -6.12
CA GLY A 85 16.50 -3.78 -5.72
C GLY A 85 16.82 -5.24 -6.09
N PHE A 86 15.78 -6.05 -6.36
CA PHE A 86 15.90 -7.35 -7.01
C PHE A 86 15.58 -7.23 -8.48
N GLY A 87 16.55 -6.70 -9.22
CA GLY A 87 16.62 -6.92 -10.66
C GLY A 87 16.64 -8.41 -10.96
N ARG A 88 16.00 -8.79 -12.06
CA ARG A 88 16.67 -9.73 -12.95
C ARG A 88 17.57 -8.93 -13.86
#